data_AF-A0A7Y3J3W6-F1
#
_entry.id   AF-A0A7Y3J3W6-F1
#
_cell.length_a   1.000
_cell.length_b   1.000
_cell.length_c   1.000
_cell.angle_alpha   90.00
_cell.angle_beta   90.00
_cell.angle_gamma   90.00
#
_symmetry.space_group_name_H-M   'P 1'
#
loop_
_entity.id
_entity.type
_entity.pdbx_description
1 polymer ?
#
loop_
_entity_poly.entity_id
_entity_poly.type
_entity_poly.pdbx_seq_one_letter_code
_entity_poly.pdbx_strand_id
1 'polypeptide(L)'
;MTLWLDAQLPPALSGWFTETFGVNAYSMKYLGMDRASDLEIFTKAKAEGVVLLSKDSDFLQLLDQWGPPPQLVYLRLGNSTNAFFRSYFTAKWPEVKAFLDQGVAMVEVGQRV
;
A
#
# COMPACT_ATOMS: atom_id res chain seq x y z
N MET A 1 -6.65 2.38 10.63
CA MET A 1 -5.47 2.63 9.79
C MET A 1 -5.90 3.30 8.49
N THR A 2 -5.02 4.08 7.88
CA THR A 2 -5.22 4.69 6.56
C THR A 2 -4.25 4.05 5.57
N LEU A 3 -4.73 3.72 4.38
CA LEU A 3 -3.98 3.06 3.32
C LEU A 3 -3.92 3.97 2.09
N TRP A 4 -2.72 4.24 1.60
CA TRP A 4 -2.51 4.97 0.34
C TRP A 4 -2.03 4.01 -0.74
N LEU A 5 -2.73 4.01 -1.86
CA LEU A 5 -2.42 3.18 -3.01
C LEU A 5 -1.61 3.99 -4.01
N ASP A 6 -0.45 3.47 -4.37
CA ASP A 6 0.42 3.96 -5.42
C ASP A 6 -0.35 4.29 -6.73
N ALA A 7 0.10 5.31 -7.46
CA ALA A 7 -0.43 5.70 -8.76
C ALA A 7 -0.36 4.58 -9.82
N GLN A 8 0.58 3.62 -9.69
CA GLN A 8 0.67 2.45 -10.57
C GLN A 8 -0.44 1.41 -10.31
N LEU A 9 -1.19 1.55 -9.20
CA LEU A 9 -2.32 0.69 -8.88
C LEU A 9 -3.63 1.26 -9.42
N PRO A 10 -4.58 0.38 -9.81
CA PRO A 10 -5.89 0.84 -10.25
C PRO A 10 -6.59 1.69 -9.17
N PRO A 11 -7.01 2.94 -9.46
CA PRO A 11 -7.61 3.81 -8.45
C PRO A 11 -8.88 3.23 -7.80
N ALA A 12 -9.66 2.46 -8.56
CA ALA A 12 -10.87 1.79 -8.06
C ALA A 12 -10.59 0.75 -6.96
N LEU A 13 -9.33 0.33 -6.79
CA LEU A 13 -8.95 -0.59 -5.73
C LEU A 13 -9.08 0.07 -4.35
N SER A 14 -8.86 1.38 -4.23
CA SER A 14 -8.94 2.07 -2.94
C SER A 14 -10.38 2.06 -2.39
N GLY A 15 -11.37 2.39 -3.21
CA GLY A 15 -12.78 2.33 -2.83
C GLY A 15 -13.20 0.91 -2.42
N TRP A 16 -12.75 -0.10 -3.18
CA TRP A 16 -13.02 -1.49 -2.85
C TRP A 16 -12.41 -1.93 -1.50
N PHE A 17 -11.20 -1.48 -1.16
CA PHE A 17 -10.58 -1.74 0.15
C PHE A 17 -11.42 -1.16 1.29
N THR A 18 -11.93 0.07 1.10
CA THR A 18 -12.82 0.72 2.08
C THR A 18 -14.13 -0.04 2.23
N GLU A 19 -14.79 -0.40 1.13
CA GLU A 19 -16.06 -1.13 1.16
C GLU A 19 -15.93 -2.53 1.76
N THR A 20 -14.84 -3.25 1.44
CA THR A 20 -14.68 -4.66 1.78
C THR A 20 -14.09 -4.87 3.17
N PHE A 21 -13.14 -4.02 3.58
CA PHE A 21 -12.38 -4.20 4.82
C PHE A 21 -12.58 -3.09 5.84
N GLY A 22 -13.35 -2.05 5.52
CA GLY A 22 -13.62 -0.94 6.44
C GLY A 22 -12.40 -0.08 6.78
N VAL A 23 -11.36 -0.09 5.92
CA VAL A 23 -10.16 0.75 6.09
C VAL A 23 -10.28 2.03 5.28
N ASN A 24 -9.73 3.14 5.78
CA ASN A 24 -9.69 4.39 5.00
C ASN A 24 -8.64 4.23 3.89
N ALA A 25 -9.06 4.04 2.65
CA ALA A 25 -8.16 3.77 1.54
C ALA A 25 -8.30 4.81 0.42
N TYR A 26 -7.17 5.38 0.00
CA TYR A 26 -7.12 6.45 -0.98
C TYR A 26 -6.09 6.16 -2.06
N SER A 27 -6.40 6.43 -3.32
CA SER A 27 -5.41 6.39 -4.40
C SER A 27 -4.64 7.72 -4.48
N MET A 28 -3.40 7.71 -4.99
CA MET A 28 -2.64 8.96 -5.20
C MET A 28 -3.42 9.99 -6.02
N LYS A 29 -4.19 9.52 -7.03
CA LYS A 29 -5.07 10.38 -7.83
C LYS A 29 -6.16 11.07 -6.99
N TYR A 30 -6.78 10.35 -6.06
CA TYR A 30 -7.78 10.95 -5.16
C TYR A 30 -7.15 11.98 -4.21
N LEU A 31 -5.93 11.74 -3.78
CA LEU A 31 -5.17 12.64 -2.91
C LEU A 31 -4.56 13.85 -3.65
N GLY A 32 -4.68 13.93 -4.99
CA GLY A 32 -4.03 14.96 -5.81
C GLY A 32 -2.50 14.84 -5.85
N MET A 33 -1.97 13.64 -5.61
CA MET A 33 -0.53 13.34 -5.55
C MET A 33 -0.07 12.50 -6.75
N ASP A 34 -0.83 12.47 -7.85
CA ASP A 34 -0.50 11.70 -9.05
C ASP A 34 0.79 12.15 -9.76
N ARG A 35 1.29 13.35 -9.43
CA ARG A 35 2.55 13.91 -9.94
C ARG A 35 3.61 14.11 -8.87
N ALA A 36 3.33 13.71 -7.63
CA ALA A 36 4.30 13.79 -6.54
C ALA A 36 5.38 12.72 -6.74
N SER A 37 6.61 13.04 -6.36
CA SER A 37 7.70 12.06 -6.31
C SER A 37 7.53 11.07 -5.16
N ASP A 38 8.20 9.92 -5.25
CA ASP A 38 8.14 8.90 -4.19
C ASP A 38 8.63 9.44 -2.84
N LEU A 39 9.63 10.33 -2.85
CA LEU A 39 10.11 11.00 -1.63
C LEU A 39 9.05 11.92 -1.02
N GLU A 40 8.32 12.68 -1.84
CA GLU A 40 7.22 13.54 -1.37
C GLU A 40 6.07 12.71 -0.80
N ILE A 41 5.68 11.64 -1.50
CA ILE A 41 4.67 10.68 -1.04
C ILE A 41 5.10 10.05 0.28
N PHE A 42 6.33 9.54 0.37
CA PHE A 42 6.86 8.89 1.56
C PHE A 42 6.93 9.85 2.74
N THR A 43 7.41 11.09 2.53
CA THR A 43 7.51 12.11 3.58
C THR A 43 6.13 12.48 4.11
N LYS A 44 5.15 12.67 3.23
CA LYS A 44 3.78 12.98 3.64
C LYS A 44 3.13 11.79 4.36
N ALA A 45 3.33 10.58 3.83
CA ALA A 45 2.85 9.34 4.44
C ALA A 45 3.44 9.11 5.84
N LYS A 46 4.74 9.43 6.01
CA LYS A 46 5.43 9.43 7.31
C LYS A 46 4.78 10.39 8.30
N ALA A 47 4.53 11.62 7.88
CA ALA A 47 3.92 12.65 8.72
C ALA A 47 2.47 12.30 9.13
N GLU A 48 1.72 11.64 8.25
CA GLU A 48 0.33 11.26 8.49
C GLU A 48 0.16 9.86 9.12
N GLY A 49 1.25 9.12 9.30
CA GLY A 49 1.23 7.78 9.91
C GLY A 49 0.41 6.76 9.11
N VAL A 50 0.43 6.87 7.77
CA VAL A 50 -0.33 5.99 6.87
C VAL A 50 0.49 4.79 6.43
N VAL A 51 -0.20 3.77 5.91
CA VAL A 51 0.41 2.62 5.26
C VAL A 51 0.43 2.86 3.75
N LEU A 52 1.58 2.66 3.11
CA LEU A 52 1.71 2.67 1.66
C LEU A 52 1.45 1.26 1.10
N LEU A 53 0.68 1.16 0.01
CA LEU A 53 0.54 -0.05 -0.79
C LEU A 53 1.14 0.22 -2.17
N SER A 54 2.25 -0.45 -2.50
CA SER A 54 3.00 -0.18 -3.73
C SER A 54 3.67 -1.44 -4.29
N LYS A 55 3.91 -1.42 -5.60
CA LYS A 55 4.77 -2.39 -6.31
C LYS A 55 6.17 -1.83 -6.56
N ASP A 56 6.36 -0.55 -6.36
CA ASP A 56 7.60 0.14 -6.67
C ASP A 56 8.65 -0.15 -5.60
N SER A 57 9.81 -0.63 -6.05
CA SER A 57 10.93 -0.91 -5.18
C SER A 57 11.57 0.36 -4.62
N ASP A 58 11.30 1.53 -5.18
CA ASP A 58 11.86 2.79 -4.70
C ASP A 58 11.34 3.13 -3.28
N PHE A 59 10.11 2.71 -2.93
CA PHE A 59 9.63 2.81 -1.55
C PHE A 59 10.36 1.85 -0.58
N LEU A 60 10.89 0.72 -1.05
CA LEU A 60 11.74 -0.14 -0.21
C LEU A 60 13.06 0.56 0.12
N GLN A 61 13.66 1.24 -0.85
CA GLN A 61 14.89 1.99 -0.64
C GLN A 61 14.67 3.15 0.33
N LEU A 62 13.56 3.89 0.20
CA LEU A 62 13.19 4.94 1.14
C LEU A 62 12.94 4.39 2.54
N LEU A 63 12.29 3.24 2.67
CA LEU A 63 12.05 2.61 3.95
C LEU A 63 13.35 2.10 4.59
N ASP A 64 14.26 1.52 3.82
CA ASP A 64 15.59 1.09 4.29
C ASP A 64 16.43 2.29 4.76
N GLN A 65 16.37 3.40 4.02
CA GLN A 65 17.12 4.62 4.33
C GLN A 65 16.57 5.37 5.55
N TRP A 66 15.24 5.51 5.67
CA TRP A 66 14.61 6.43 6.63
C TRP A 66 13.84 5.74 7.76
N GLY A 67 13.65 4.43 7.67
CA GLY A 67 12.85 3.63 8.58
C GLY A 67 11.35 3.98 8.57
N PRO A 68 10.51 3.16 9.22
CA PRO A 68 9.11 3.51 9.44
C PRO A 68 8.97 4.65 10.47
N PRO A 69 7.86 5.41 10.44
CA PRO A 69 6.79 5.39 9.43
C PRO A 69 7.22 6.04 8.08
N PRO A 70 6.47 5.78 6.98
CA PRO A 70 5.28 4.93 6.86
C PRO A 70 5.59 3.43 6.92
N GLN A 71 4.56 2.61 7.17
CA GLN A 71 4.65 1.16 6.90
C GLN A 71 4.39 0.90 5.42
N LEU A 72 4.94 -0.18 4.88
CA LEU A 72 4.83 -0.53 3.47
C LEU A 72 4.25 -1.93 3.28
N VAL A 73 3.18 -2.05 2.48
CA VAL A 73 2.76 -3.31 1.88
C VAL A 73 3.36 -3.38 0.48
N TYR A 74 4.37 -4.23 0.32
CA TYR A 74 5.11 -4.37 -0.94
C TYR A 74 4.55 -5.51 -1.79
N LEU A 75 4.11 -5.19 -3.01
CA LEU A 75 3.40 -6.07 -3.91
C LEU A 75 4.34 -6.77 -4.91
N ARG A 76 4.53 -8.08 -4.75
CA ARG A 76 5.23 -8.98 -5.68
C ARG A 76 4.24 -9.83 -6.49
N LEU A 77 3.25 -9.19 -7.11
CA LEU A 77 2.16 -9.85 -7.86
C LEU A 77 2.22 -9.64 -9.39
N GLY A 78 3.25 -8.96 -9.89
CA GLY A 78 3.37 -8.62 -11.32
C GLY A 78 2.20 -7.75 -11.81
N ASN A 79 2.03 -7.63 -13.12
CA ASN A 79 0.83 -7.01 -13.69
C ASN A 79 -0.37 -7.94 -13.50
N SER A 80 -1.37 -7.47 -12.78
CA SER A 80 -2.55 -8.27 -12.42
C SER A 80 -3.83 -7.46 -12.62
N THR A 81 -4.94 -8.17 -12.82
CA THR A 81 -6.25 -7.55 -12.98
C THR A 81 -6.83 -7.10 -11.64
N ASN A 82 -7.79 -6.18 -11.67
CA ASN A 82 -8.57 -5.82 -10.48
C ASN A 82 -9.20 -7.06 -9.82
N ALA A 83 -9.75 -7.98 -10.61
CA ALA A 83 -10.36 -9.19 -10.10
C ALA A 83 -9.36 -10.05 -9.31
N PHE A 84 -8.13 -10.17 -9.83
CA PHE A 84 -7.06 -10.88 -9.13
C PHE A 84 -6.67 -10.20 -7.82
N PHE A 85 -6.45 -8.87 -7.82
CA PHE A 85 -6.15 -8.14 -6.58
C PHE A 85 -7.23 -8.34 -5.52
N ARG A 86 -8.50 -8.23 -5.92
CA ARG A 86 -9.63 -8.42 -5.03
C ARG A 86 -9.62 -9.81 -4.41
N SER A 87 -9.54 -10.85 -5.24
CA SER A 87 -9.48 -12.23 -4.77
C SER A 87 -8.29 -12.50 -3.85
N TYR A 88 -7.10 -12.02 -4.22
CA TYR A 88 -5.89 -12.19 -3.42
C TYR A 88 -6.01 -11.50 -2.06
N PHE A 89 -6.40 -10.22 -2.04
CA PHE A 89 -6.54 -9.48 -0.80
C PHE A 89 -7.72 -9.95 0.05
N THR A 90 -8.80 -10.45 -0.52
CA THR A 90 -9.87 -11.09 0.27
C THR A 90 -9.31 -12.24 1.12
N ALA A 91 -8.40 -13.04 0.58
CA ALA A 91 -7.77 -14.13 1.33
C ALA A 91 -6.65 -13.65 2.27
N LYS A 92 -5.85 -12.67 1.85
CA LYS A 92 -4.60 -12.31 2.53
C LYS A 92 -4.66 -11.08 3.43
N TRP A 93 -5.66 -10.23 3.28
CA TRP A 93 -5.75 -8.99 4.04
C TRP A 93 -5.81 -9.17 5.56
N PRO A 94 -6.53 -10.17 6.14
CA PRO A 94 -6.53 -10.36 7.59
C PRO A 94 -5.13 -10.57 8.18
N GLU A 95 -4.29 -11.36 7.49
CA GLU A 95 -2.90 -11.63 7.86
C GLU A 95 -2.03 -10.38 7.71
N VAL A 96 -2.13 -9.70 6.56
CA VAL A 96 -1.41 -8.45 6.29
C VAL A 96 -1.74 -7.39 7.33
N LYS A 97 -3.02 -7.21 7.63
CA LYS A 97 -3.50 -6.25 8.62
C LYS A 97 -2.97 -6.57 10.01
N ALA A 98 -2.93 -7.84 10.41
CA ALA A 98 -2.40 -8.25 11.70
C ALA A 98 -0.91 -7.88 11.85
N PHE A 99 -0.10 -8.07 10.82
CA PHE A 99 1.30 -7.63 10.83
C PHE A 99 1.43 -6.10 10.89
N LEU A 100 0.61 -5.38 10.13
CA LEU A 100 0.58 -3.92 10.17
C LEU A 100 0.21 -3.39 11.56
N ASP A 101 -0.82 -3.97 12.19
CA ASP A 101 -1.25 -3.60 13.55
C ASP A 101 -0.17 -3.89 14.61
N GLN A 102 0.73 -4.85 14.36
CA GLN A 102 1.90 -5.15 15.21
C GLN A 102 3.08 -4.20 14.98
N GLY A 103 2.97 -3.24 14.05
CA GLY A 103 4.04 -2.30 13.73
C GLY A 103 5.14 -2.87 12.83
N VAL A 104 4.87 -3.97 12.12
CA VAL A 104 5.81 -4.51 11.12
C VAL A 104 6.04 -3.44 10.04
N ALA A 105 7.30 -3.06 9.83
CA ALA A 105 7.67 -1.95 8.94
C ALA A 105 7.27 -2.23 7.48
N MET A 106 7.45 -3.47 7.03
CA MET A 106 7.20 -3.90 5.66
C MET A 106 6.56 -5.27 5.65
N VAL A 107 5.44 -5.42 4.94
CA VAL A 107 4.77 -6.69 4.69
C VAL A 107 4.82 -6.97 3.19
N GLU A 108 5.59 -7.98 2.81
CA GLU A 108 5.64 -8.43 1.43
C GLU A 108 4.44 -9.33 1.12
N VAL A 109 3.77 -9.05 0.00
CA VAL A 109 2.69 -9.90 -0.51
C VAL A 109 2.98 -10.29 -1.96
N GLY A 110 3.05 -11.59 -2.21
CA GLY A 110 3.34 -12.15 -3.52
C GLY A 110 2.93 -13.61 -3.58
N GLN A 111 3.08 -14.23 -4.76
CA GLN A 111 3.13 -15.69 -4.82
C GLN A 111 4.54 -16.11 -4.40
N ARG A 112 4.66 -17.08 -3.47
CA ARG A 112 5.94 -17.75 -3.26
C ARG A 112 6.25 -18.51 -4.56
N VAL A 113 7.36 -18.16 -5.18
CA VAL A 113 7.92 -18.87 -6.34
C VAL A 113 8.35 -20.27 -5.91
#